data_AF-A0A2R7JVS5-F1
#
_entry.id   AF-A0A2R7JVS5-F1
#
_cell.length_a   1.000
_cell.length_b   1.000
_cell.length_c   1.000
_cell.angle_alpha   90.00
_cell.angle_beta   90.00
_cell.angle_gamma   90.00
#
_symmetry.space_group_name_H-M   'P 1'
#
loop_
_entity.id
_entity.type
_entity.pdbx_description
1 polymer ?
#
loop_
_entity_poly.entity_id
_entity_poly.type
_entity_poly.pdbx_seq_one_letter_code
_entity_poly.pdbx_strand_id
1 'polypeptide(L)'
;MSWTIVLHGGAGQMTRASVTPAQAEGAQEALGRALDAAAAILQAGGAALDAVEAAVRVLEDDPHFNSGRGAALTYDGIAELDAAIMDGRDRNAGAVAGVRATRHPVSLARAVMAHSPHVLLSGAGADAFSAAQGCEQATQDWLALPERRAQLAEMLAGGGAFDVDMKYGTVGAVACDEHGHVAAATSTGGVTGKRWGRIGDSPLIGAGTYADDRAGAVSCTGSGEFFI
;
A
#
# COMPACT_ATOMS: atom_id res chain seq x y z
N MET A 1 -1.88 20.81 19.74
CA MET A 1 -2.91 20.95 18.68
C MET A 1 -3.62 19.59 18.57
N SER A 2 -4.79 19.48 17.93
CA SER A 2 -5.39 18.17 17.69
C SER A 2 -4.66 17.48 16.53
N TRP A 3 -4.30 16.20 16.69
CA TRP A 3 -3.81 15.37 15.59
C TRP A 3 -4.94 15.10 14.57
N THR A 4 -4.57 14.63 13.36
CA THR A 4 -5.50 14.24 12.30
C THR A 4 -4.95 13.04 11.52
N ILE A 5 -5.83 12.14 11.10
CA ILE A 5 -5.52 10.95 10.29
C ILE A 5 -6.60 10.82 9.22
N VAL A 6 -6.17 10.52 8.00
CA VAL A 6 -7.05 10.18 6.87
C VAL A 6 -6.49 8.94 6.19
N LEU A 7 -7.35 8.01 5.81
CA LEU A 7 -6.96 6.77 5.13
C LEU A 7 -7.90 6.44 3.99
N HIS A 8 -7.45 5.61 3.05
CA HIS A 8 -8.26 5.10 1.95
C HIS A 8 -8.04 3.60 1.73
N GLY A 9 -9.10 2.90 1.36
CA GLY A 9 -9.09 1.51 0.86
C GLY A 9 -9.08 1.42 -0.67
N GLY A 10 -8.80 2.54 -1.34
CA GLY A 10 -8.67 2.63 -2.78
C GLY A 10 -9.88 3.17 -3.53
N ALA A 11 -9.67 3.48 -4.82
CA ALA A 11 -10.68 4.03 -5.72
C ALA A 11 -10.82 3.12 -6.95
N GLY A 12 -12.06 2.93 -7.43
CA GLY A 12 -12.29 1.95 -8.49
C GLY A 12 -13.66 1.94 -9.15
N GLN A 13 -13.83 1.00 -10.08
CA GLN A 13 -15.11 0.65 -10.73
C GLN A 13 -16.02 -0.18 -9.81
N MET A 14 -15.70 -0.29 -8.52
CA MET A 14 -16.56 -0.97 -7.54
C MET A 14 -17.89 -0.23 -7.45
N THR A 15 -18.95 -0.86 -7.96
CA THR A 15 -20.32 -0.37 -7.83
C THR A 15 -20.99 -1.08 -6.65
N ARG A 16 -22.03 -0.47 -6.07
CA ARG A 16 -22.85 -1.16 -5.05
C ARG A 16 -23.48 -2.46 -5.55
N ALA A 17 -23.60 -2.62 -6.87
CA ALA A 17 -24.11 -3.85 -7.49
C ALA A 17 -23.05 -4.96 -7.58
N SER A 18 -21.75 -4.61 -7.57
CA SER A 18 -20.63 -5.54 -7.72
C SER A 18 -19.96 -5.91 -6.39
N VAL A 19 -20.47 -5.41 -5.26
CA VAL A 19 -19.94 -5.66 -3.91
C VAL A 19 -21.06 -6.21 -3.05
N THR A 20 -20.83 -7.37 -2.44
CA THR A 20 -21.80 -7.94 -1.51
C THR A 20 -21.86 -7.12 -0.21
N PRO A 21 -23.00 -7.09 0.51
CA PRO A 21 -23.08 -6.41 1.81
C PRO A 21 -21.98 -6.83 2.79
N ALA A 22 -21.69 -8.14 2.87
CA ALA A 22 -20.64 -8.66 3.74
C ALA A 22 -19.23 -8.16 3.36
N GLN A 23 -18.91 -8.02 2.07
CA GLN A 23 -17.63 -7.44 1.63
C GLN A 23 -17.55 -5.95 1.95
N ALA A 24 -18.65 -5.22 1.81
CA ALA A 24 -18.70 -3.80 2.16
C ALA A 24 -18.53 -3.58 3.67
N GLU A 25 -19.26 -4.36 4.49
CA GLU A 25 -19.14 -4.35 5.94
C GLU A 25 -17.72 -4.73 6.38
N GLY A 26 -17.15 -5.82 5.85
CA GLY A 26 -15.80 -6.25 6.15
C GLY A 26 -14.74 -5.20 5.80
N ALA A 27 -14.87 -4.52 4.66
CA ALA A 27 -13.98 -3.42 4.30
C ALA A 27 -14.16 -2.21 5.23
N GLN A 28 -15.38 -1.87 5.64
CA GLN A 28 -15.62 -0.77 6.59
C GLN A 28 -15.04 -1.08 7.97
N GLU A 29 -15.20 -2.31 8.47
CA GLU A 29 -14.59 -2.75 9.72
C GLU A 29 -13.06 -2.70 9.65
N ALA A 30 -12.48 -3.07 8.51
CA ALA A 30 -11.04 -2.99 8.28
C ALA A 30 -10.51 -1.55 8.30
N LEU A 31 -11.23 -0.61 7.67
CA LEU A 31 -10.92 0.82 7.75
C LEU A 31 -11.04 1.33 9.20
N GLY A 32 -12.04 0.86 9.94
CA GLY A 32 -12.19 1.14 11.37
C GLY A 32 -10.99 0.66 12.19
N ARG A 33 -10.56 -0.59 12.02
CA ARG A 33 -9.36 -1.14 12.69
C ARG A 33 -8.09 -0.36 12.35
N ALA A 34 -7.92 0.03 11.08
CA ALA A 34 -6.76 0.80 10.64
C ALA A 34 -6.78 2.21 11.26
N LEU A 35 -7.95 2.83 11.34
CA LEU A 35 -8.16 4.12 11.99
C LEU A 35 -7.84 4.04 13.49
N ASP A 36 -8.35 3.01 14.18
CA ASP A 36 -8.11 2.80 15.61
C ASP A 36 -6.62 2.59 15.91
N ALA A 37 -5.92 1.82 15.08
CA ALA A 37 -4.48 1.58 15.23
C ALA A 37 -3.66 2.88 15.11
N ALA A 38 -3.95 3.72 14.11
CA ALA A 38 -3.29 5.01 13.96
C ALA A 38 -3.70 6.01 15.06
N ALA A 39 -4.98 6.06 15.39
CA ALA A 39 -5.50 6.95 16.42
C ALA A 39 -4.90 6.65 17.80
N ALA A 40 -4.71 5.37 18.16
CA ALA A 40 -4.07 4.99 19.41
C ALA A 40 -2.64 5.57 19.55
N ILE A 41 -1.88 5.58 18.44
CA ILE A 41 -0.53 6.17 18.41
C ILE A 41 -0.60 7.69 18.56
N LEU A 42 -1.44 8.35 17.77
CA LEU A 42 -1.54 9.81 17.78
C LEU A 42 -2.10 10.35 19.11
N GLN A 43 -3.10 9.67 19.70
CA GLN A 43 -3.65 10.00 21.02
C GLN A 43 -2.63 9.88 22.15
N ALA A 44 -1.65 8.99 22.00
CA ALA A 44 -0.55 8.84 22.93
C ALA A 44 0.60 9.84 22.70
N GLY A 45 0.45 10.79 21.77
CA GLY A 45 1.48 11.76 21.39
C GLY A 45 2.58 11.17 20.50
N GLY A 46 2.33 10.02 19.86
CA GLY A 46 3.24 9.40 18.90
C GLY A 46 3.36 10.16 17.58
N ALA A 47 4.37 9.82 16.78
CA ALA A 47 4.67 10.52 15.54
C ALA A 47 3.68 10.18 14.40
N ALA A 48 3.43 11.14 13.51
CA ALA A 48 2.62 10.92 12.30
C ALA A 48 3.14 9.74 11.45
N LEU A 49 4.47 9.60 11.37
CA LEU A 49 5.14 8.52 10.64
C LEU A 49 4.77 7.12 11.18
N ASP A 50 4.72 6.97 12.51
CA ASP A 50 4.34 5.71 13.16
C ASP A 50 2.85 5.40 12.89
N ALA A 51 2.01 6.44 12.94
CA ALA A 51 0.57 6.30 12.74
C ALA A 51 0.22 5.84 11.32
N VAL A 52 0.84 6.42 10.28
CA VAL A 52 0.57 6.00 8.89
C VAL A 52 1.08 4.60 8.59
N GLU A 53 2.23 4.20 9.14
CA GLU A 53 2.71 2.82 9.02
C GLU A 53 1.73 1.84 9.68
N ALA A 54 1.30 2.12 10.91
CA ALA A 54 0.38 1.24 11.64
C ALA A 54 -0.96 1.07 10.91
N ALA A 55 -1.55 2.16 10.40
CA ALA A 55 -2.77 2.08 9.59
C ALA A 55 -2.56 1.21 8.34
N VAL A 56 -1.50 1.47 7.56
CA VAL A 56 -1.28 0.75 6.30
C VAL A 56 -0.96 -0.73 6.55
N ARG A 57 -0.23 -1.08 7.62
CA ARG A 57 -0.02 -2.49 8.00
C ARG A 57 -1.32 -3.24 8.25
N VAL A 58 -2.29 -2.60 8.92
CA VAL A 58 -3.62 -3.21 9.14
C VAL A 58 -4.33 -3.44 7.80
N LEU A 59 -4.24 -2.48 6.88
CA LEU A 59 -4.87 -2.59 5.56
C LEU A 59 -4.16 -3.62 4.66
N GLU A 60 -2.84 -3.79 4.78
CA GLU A 60 -2.06 -4.82 4.08
C GLU A 60 -2.38 -6.24 4.56
N ASP A 61 -2.81 -6.42 5.81
CA ASP A 61 -3.21 -7.72 6.35
C ASP A 61 -4.66 -8.09 6.00
N ASP A 62 -5.44 -7.13 5.52
CA ASP A 62 -6.88 -7.30 5.30
C ASP A 62 -7.19 -7.73 3.85
N PRO A 63 -7.86 -8.88 3.66
CA PRO A 63 -8.07 -9.48 2.33
C PRO A 63 -8.97 -8.66 1.40
N HIS A 64 -9.68 -7.64 1.91
CA HIS A 64 -10.59 -6.83 1.11
C HIS A 64 -9.87 -5.83 0.21
N PHE A 65 -8.63 -5.46 0.53
CA PHE A 65 -7.89 -4.44 -0.21
C PHE A 65 -6.88 -5.04 -1.19
N ASN A 66 -6.42 -4.23 -2.13
CA ASN A 66 -5.40 -4.60 -3.10
C ASN A 66 -4.02 -4.17 -2.60
N SER A 67 -3.61 -4.73 -1.48
CA SER A 67 -2.24 -4.63 -0.95
C SER A 67 -1.96 -5.80 -0.01
N GLY A 68 -0.69 -6.18 0.15
CA GLY A 68 -0.30 -7.30 1.01
C GLY A 68 -1.13 -8.55 0.73
N ARG A 69 -1.84 -9.02 1.76
CA ARG A 69 -2.83 -10.10 1.65
C ARG A 69 -4.04 -9.65 0.85
N GLY A 70 -4.25 -10.26 -0.31
CA GLY A 70 -5.31 -9.86 -1.22
C GLY A 70 -4.83 -8.97 -2.36
N ALA A 71 -3.51 -8.87 -2.56
CA ALA A 71 -2.92 -8.22 -3.74
C ALA A 71 -3.44 -8.80 -5.06
N ALA A 72 -3.61 -7.92 -6.03
CA ALA A 72 -3.74 -8.27 -7.43
C ALA A 72 -2.50 -9.03 -7.91
N LEU A 73 -2.70 -9.93 -8.88
CA LEU A 73 -1.66 -10.81 -9.36
C LEU A 73 -1.12 -10.34 -10.70
N THR A 74 0.18 -10.55 -10.91
CA THR A 74 0.82 -10.40 -12.21
C THR A 74 0.23 -11.34 -13.25
N TYR A 75 0.60 -11.15 -14.51
CA TYR A 75 0.28 -12.08 -15.59
C TYR A 75 0.65 -13.53 -15.26
N ASP A 76 1.79 -13.73 -14.59
CA ASP A 76 2.30 -15.05 -14.19
C ASP A 76 1.70 -15.58 -12.87
N GLY A 77 0.69 -14.91 -12.30
CA GLY A 77 0.00 -15.38 -11.08
C GLY A 77 0.75 -15.15 -9.78
N ILE A 78 1.67 -14.19 -9.74
CA ILE A 78 2.49 -13.83 -8.58
C ILE A 78 1.99 -12.52 -7.98
N ALA A 79 1.94 -12.43 -6.65
CA ALA A 79 1.75 -11.17 -5.95
C ALA A 79 3.08 -10.40 -5.93
N GLU A 80 3.10 -9.25 -6.59
CA GLU A 80 4.22 -8.29 -6.60
C GLU A 80 3.73 -6.99 -5.97
N LEU A 81 4.37 -6.57 -4.89
CA LEU A 81 3.89 -5.49 -4.04
C LEU A 81 4.78 -4.27 -4.16
N ASP A 82 4.15 -3.10 -4.10
CA ASP A 82 4.80 -1.80 -4.13
C ASP A 82 4.34 -0.98 -2.92
N ALA A 83 5.24 -0.25 -2.28
CA ALA A 83 4.88 0.66 -1.20
C ALA A 83 5.89 1.81 -1.03
N ALA A 84 5.43 2.92 -0.48
CA ALA A 84 6.26 4.03 -0.04
C ALA A 84 5.77 4.62 1.28
N ILE A 85 6.69 5.24 2.01
CA ILE A 85 6.45 6.03 3.22
C ILE A 85 7.36 7.25 3.23
N MET A 86 6.85 8.39 3.69
CA MET A 86 7.58 9.65 3.71
C MET A 86 7.29 10.45 4.98
N ASP A 87 8.35 11.02 5.54
CA ASP A 87 8.32 11.91 6.70
C ASP A 87 8.38 13.38 6.25
N GLY A 88 7.39 14.18 6.63
CA GLY A 88 7.28 15.58 6.24
C GLY A 88 8.31 16.51 6.89
N ARG A 89 8.93 16.09 8.01
CA ARG A 89 9.85 16.91 8.82
C ARG A 89 11.11 17.28 8.05
N ASP A 90 11.70 16.28 7.41
CA ASP A 90 12.97 16.38 6.69
C ASP A 90 12.87 15.90 5.24
N ARG A 91 11.67 15.45 4.81
CA ARG A 91 11.40 14.83 3.51
C ARG A 91 12.17 13.53 3.30
N ASN A 92 12.59 12.86 4.38
CA ASN A 92 13.16 11.53 4.28
C ASN A 92 12.06 10.55 3.85
N ALA A 93 12.44 9.58 3.02
CA ALA A 93 11.50 8.67 2.40
C ALA A 93 12.11 7.30 2.17
N GLY A 94 11.26 6.30 2.12
CA GLY A 94 11.63 4.95 1.71
C GLY A 94 10.53 4.33 0.88
N ALA A 95 10.92 3.47 -0.03
CA ALA A 95 10.03 2.84 -0.98
C ALA A 95 10.57 1.49 -1.45
N VAL A 96 9.65 0.61 -1.82
CA VAL A 96 9.94 -0.66 -2.45
C VAL A 96 8.99 -0.94 -3.60
N ALA A 97 9.48 -1.61 -4.63
CA ALA A 97 8.68 -2.01 -5.78
C ALA A 97 8.94 -3.45 -6.21
N GLY A 98 7.91 -4.18 -6.60
CA GLY A 98 7.99 -5.56 -7.08
C GLY A 98 8.52 -6.56 -6.05
N VAL A 99 8.30 -6.31 -4.76
CA VAL A 99 8.68 -7.26 -3.70
C VAL A 99 7.67 -8.40 -3.62
N ARG A 100 8.14 -9.60 -3.26
CA ARG A 100 7.33 -10.82 -3.38
C ARG A 100 7.24 -11.63 -2.09
N ALA A 101 8.06 -11.31 -1.10
CA ALA A 101 8.15 -12.14 0.11
C ALA A 101 7.81 -11.39 1.40
N THR A 102 7.68 -10.06 1.38
CA THR A 102 7.48 -9.30 2.62
C THR A 102 6.00 -9.16 2.93
N ARG A 103 5.60 -9.52 4.16
CA ARG A 103 4.20 -9.42 4.63
C ARG A 103 3.68 -7.99 4.57
N HIS A 104 4.50 -7.05 5.03
CA HIS A 104 4.17 -5.64 5.14
C HIS A 104 5.12 -4.76 4.32
N PRO A 105 4.85 -4.56 3.01
CA PRO A 105 5.64 -3.69 2.15
C PRO A 105 5.88 -2.28 2.71
N VAL A 106 4.89 -1.67 3.39
CA VAL A 106 5.06 -0.34 4.01
C VAL A 106 6.16 -0.33 5.08
N SER A 107 6.27 -1.40 5.86
CA SER A 107 7.33 -1.52 6.87
C SER A 107 8.68 -1.79 6.24
N LEU A 108 8.73 -2.50 5.11
CA LEU A 108 9.96 -2.61 4.33
C LEU A 108 10.39 -1.26 3.75
N ALA A 109 9.45 -0.48 3.21
CA ALA A 109 9.71 0.87 2.76
C ALA A 109 10.27 1.72 3.91
N ARG A 110 9.70 1.62 5.12
CA ARG A 110 10.25 2.27 6.32
C ARG A 110 11.67 1.79 6.67
N ALA A 111 11.94 0.50 6.54
CA ALA A 111 13.28 -0.06 6.76
C ALA A 111 14.29 0.46 5.72
N VAL A 112 13.89 0.64 4.46
CA VAL A 112 14.74 1.26 3.43
C VAL A 112 15.13 2.68 3.86
N MET A 113 14.15 3.48 4.31
CA MET A 113 14.37 4.85 4.80
C MET A 113 15.31 4.92 6.01
N ALA A 114 15.18 3.98 6.96
CA ALA A 114 15.88 4.03 8.24
C ALA A 114 17.23 3.28 8.26
N HIS A 115 17.39 2.27 7.42
CA HIS A 115 18.50 1.30 7.51
C HIS A 115 19.26 1.15 6.19
N SER A 116 19.12 2.11 5.28
CA SER A 116 19.92 2.20 4.07
C SER A 116 20.21 3.67 3.70
N PRO A 117 21.22 3.94 2.86
CA PRO A 117 21.43 5.26 2.28
C PRO A 117 20.55 5.51 1.03
N HIS A 118 19.56 4.65 0.77
CA HIS A 118 18.75 4.64 -0.44
C HIS A 118 17.30 5.04 -0.14
N VAL A 119 16.60 5.51 -1.18
CA VAL A 119 15.17 5.83 -1.09
C VAL A 119 14.30 4.72 -1.66
N LEU A 120 14.69 4.10 -2.77
CA LEU A 120 13.87 3.09 -3.45
C LEU A 120 14.71 1.84 -3.78
N LEU A 121 14.23 0.68 -3.35
CA LEU A 121 14.75 -0.63 -3.75
C LEU A 121 13.70 -1.40 -4.55
N SER A 122 14.10 -2.36 -5.39
CA SER A 122 13.14 -3.15 -6.14
C SER A 122 13.50 -4.62 -6.31
N GLY A 123 12.48 -5.43 -6.56
CA GLY A 123 12.55 -6.85 -6.90
C GLY A 123 13.35 -7.67 -5.89
N ALA A 124 14.11 -8.63 -6.41
CA ALA A 124 14.88 -9.57 -5.59
C ALA A 124 15.90 -8.89 -4.67
N GLY A 125 16.43 -7.71 -5.03
CA GLY A 125 17.33 -6.95 -4.17
C GLY A 125 16.61 -6.40 -2.93
N ALA A 126 15.39 -5.89 -3.10
CA ALA A 126 14.55 -5.45 -2.00
C ALA A 126 14.09 -6.62 -1.12
N ASP A 127 13.76 -7.78 -1.69
CA ASP A 127 13.45 -9.00 -0.92
C ASP A 127 14.67 -9.48 -0.09
N ALA A 128 15.88 -9.44 -0.67
CA ALA A 128 17.10 -9.78 0.08
C ALA A 128 17.37 -8.80 1.23
N PHE A 129 17.16 -7.50 1.00
CA PHE A 129 17.25 -6.48 2.05
C PHE A 129 16.21 -6.72 3.14
N SER A 130 14.97 -7.03 2.77
CA SER A 130 13.88 -7.38 3.70
C SER A 130 14.27 -8.52 4.65
N ALA A 131 14.81 -9.61 4.10
CA ALA A 131 15.30 -10.73 4.89
C ALA A 131 16.46 -10.32 5.83
N ALA A 132 17.39 -9.51 5.34
CA ALA A 132 18.53 -9.03 6.14
C ALA A 132 18.14 -8.10 7.29
N GLN A 133 17.08 -7.29 7.12
CA GLN A 133 16.53 -6.43 8.17
C GLN A 133 15.58 -7.17 9.12
N GLY A 134 15.31 -8.46 8.88
CA GLY A 134 14.40 -9.25 9.72
C GLY A 134 12.93 -8.83 9.57
N CYS A 135 12.54 -8.25 8.43
CA CYS A 135 11.14 -7.96 8.15
C CYS A 135 10.32 -9.25 8.11
N GLU A 136 9.06 -9.20 8.56
CA GLU A 136 8.18 -10.36 8.55
C GLU A 136 7.91 -10.83 7.10
N GLN A 137 8.14 -12.11 6.85
CA GLN A 137 7.97 -12.72 5.53
C GLN A 137 6.59 -13.38 5.41
N ALA A 138 6.08 -13.43 4.18
CA ALA A 138 4.85 -14.10 3.81
C ALA A 138 5.08 -14.99 2.57
N THR A 139 4.31 -16.07 2.48
CA THR A 139 4.31 -16.92 1.29
C THR A 139 3.40 -16.34 0.22
N GLN A 140 3.64 -16.71 -1.03
CA GLN A 140 2.76 -16.36 -2.13
C GLN A 140 1.33 -16.89 -1.94
N ASP A 141 1.13 -18.02 -1.24
CA ASP A 141 -0.21 -18.52 -0.93
C ASP A 141 -0.94 -17.68 0.12
N TRP A 142 -0.20 -17.04 1.03
CA TRP A 142 -0.79 -16.09 1.97
C TRP A 142 -1.18 -14.78 1.26
N LEU A 143 -0.31 -14.28 0.37
CA LEU A 143 -0.53 -13.05 -0.40
C LEU A 143 -1.63 -13.19 -1.46
N ALA A 144 -1.58 -14.28 -2.24
CA ALA A 144 -2.42 -14.52 -3.41
C ALA A 144 -3.64 -15.39 -3.07
N LEU A 145 -4.69 -14.73 -2.61
CA LEU A 145 -5.95 -15.38 -2.23
C LEU A 145 -6.61 -16.11 -3.42
N PRO A 146 -7.38 -17.19 -3.18
CA PRO A 146 -8.08 -17.94 -4.22
C PRO A 146 -8.93 -17.05 -5.14
N GLU A 147 -9.60 -16.04 -4.58
CA GLU A 147 -10.44 -15.11 -5.33
C GLU A 147 -9.61 -14.25 -6.30
N ARG A 148 -8.39 -13.86 -5.92
CA ARG A 148 -7.47 -13.10 -6.80
C ARG A 148 -6.94 -13.97 -7.94
N ARG A 149 -6.70 -15.25 -7.67
CA ARG A 149 -6.34 -16.24 -8.71
C ARG A 149 -7.48 -16.46 -9.70
N ALA A 150 -8.73 -16.52 -9.21
CA ALA A 150 -9.91 -16.62 -10.06
C ALA A 150 -10.11 -15.37 -10.94
N GLN A 151 -9.94 -14.17 -10.37
CA GLN A 151 -9.99 -12.89 -11.10
C GLN A 151 -8.94 -12.84 -12.23
N LEU A 152 -7.70 -13.27 -11.97
CA LEU A 152 -6.68 -13.36 -13.00
C LEU A 152 -7.08 -14.36 -14.09
N ALA A 153 -7.57 -15.54 -13.73
CA ALA A 153 -7.97 -16.56 -14.71
C ALA A 153 -9.10 -16.07 -15.63
N GLU A 154 -10.09 -15.36 -15.09
CA GLU A 154 -11.17 -14.74 -15.86
C GLU A 154 -10.64 -13.67 -16.82
N MET A 155 -9.75 -12.79 -16.35
CA MET A 155 -9.10 -11.77 -17.18
C MET A 155 -8.27 -12.38 -18.32
N LEU A 156 -7.52 -13.45 -18.04
CA LEU A 156 -6.75 -14.17 -19.06
C LEU A 156 -7.65 -14.86 -20.10
N ALA A 157 -8.77 -15.44 -19.66
CA ALA A 157 -9.76 -16.05 -20.56
C ALA A 157 -10.45 -15.00 -21.46
N GLY A 158 -10.62 -13.77 -20.95
CA GLY A 158 -11.16 -12.63 -21.70
C GLY A 158 -10.21 -11.96 -22.70
N GLY A 159 -9.03 -12.54 -22.94
CA GLY A 159 -8.03 -12.03 -23.90
C GLY A 159 -6.79 -11.39 -23.26
N GLY A 160 -6.73 -11.30 -21.93
CA GLY A 160 -5.51 -10.93 -21.19
C GLY A 160 -4.98 -9.52 -21.49
N ALA A 161 -5.83 -8.63 -22.00
CA ALA A 161 -5.45 -7.25 -22.27
C ALA A 161 -5.29 -6.48 -20.96
N PHE A 162 -4.18 -5.76 -20.83
CA PHE A 162 -3.97 -4.80 -19.76
C PHE A 162 -5.01 -3.68 -19.90
N ASP A 163 -5.80 -3.48 -18.85
CA ASP A 163 -6.79 -2.41 -18.80
C ASP A 163 -6.40 -1.39 -17.73
N VAL A 164 -6.05 -0.18 -18.18
CA VAL A 164 -5.72 0.97 -17.33
C VAL A 164 -6.90 1.42 -16.46
N ASP A 165 -8.12 1.03 -16.81
CA ASP A 165 -9.36 1.35 -16.10
C ASP A 165 -9.79 0.26 -15.11
N MET A 166 -9.19 -0.93 -15.13
CA MET A 166 -9.45 -1.99 -14.14
C MET A 166 -8.78 -1.65 -12.81
N LYS A 167 -9.61 -1.36 -11.81
CA LYS A 167 -9.20 -0.80 -10.52
C LYS A 167 -9.55 -1.74 -9.37
N TYR A 168 -8.54 -2.08 -8.56
CA TYR A 168 -8.74 -2.68 -7.24
C TYR A 168 -7.90 -1.91 -6.22
N GLY A 169 -8.46 -1.72 -5.03
CA GLY A 169 -8.13 -0.58 -4.17
C GLY A 169 -6.75 -0.62 -3.51
N THR A 170 -5.81 0.18 -4.05
CA THR A 170 -4.59 0.62 -3.37
C THR A 170 -4.93 1.23 -2.01
N VAL A 171 -4.12 0.96 -1.00
CA VAL A 171 -4.34 1.47 0.35
C VAL A 171 -3.37 2.58 0.68
N GLY A 172 -3.75 3.45 1.60
CA GLY A 172 -2.85 4.49 2.05
C GLY A 172 -3.42 5.31 3.19
N ALA A 173 -2.52 6.06 3.83
CA ALA A 173 -2.82 6.90 4.97
C ALA A 173 -1.96 8.17 4.97
N VAL A 174 -2.53 9.26 5.48
CA VAL A 174 -1.83 10.51 5.76
C VAL A 174 -2.18 10.97 7.16
N ALA A 175 -1.20 11.47 7.91
CA ALA A 175 -1.40 11.94 9.27
C ALA A 175 -0.72 13.29 9.51
N CYS A 176 -1.24 14.03 10.48
CA CYS A 176 -0.61 15.19 11.10
C CYS A 176 -0.64 14.97 12.62
N ASP A 177 0.52 14.98 13.27
CA ASP A 177 0.61 14.78 14.72
C ASP A 177 0.39 16.07 15.52
N GLU A 178 0.41 15.98 16.85
CA GLU A 178 0.12 17.12 17.73
C GLU A 178 1.18 18.25 17.65
N HIS A 179 2.35 17.96 17.09
CA HIS A 179 3.45 18.90 16.85
C HIS A 179 3.36 19.56 15.48
N GLY A 180 2.39 19.14 14.65
CA GLY A 180 2.20 19.66 13.30
C GLY A 180 3.04 18.96 12.23
N HIS A 181 3.70 17.85 12.57
CA HIS A 181 4.48 17.07 11.61
C HIS A 181 3.56 16.16 10.80
N VAL A 182 3.79 16.10 9.48
CA VAL A 182 2.97 15.31 8.58
C VAL A 182 3.71 14.08 8.06
N ALA A 183 2.97 13.03 7.74
CA ALA A 183 3.51 11.83 7.10
C ALA A 183 2.52 11.22 6.12
N ALA A 184 3.02 10.47 5.15
CA ALA A 184 2.22 9.74 4.16
C ALA A 184 2.76 8.34 3.94
N ALA A 185 1.86 7.39 3.71
CA ALA A 185 2.20 6.03 3.30
C ALA A 185 1.18 5.49 2.29
N THR A 186 1.66 4.77 1.28
CA THR A 186 0.82 4.15 0.23
C THR A 186 1.35 2.76 -0.07
N SER A 187 0.46 1.79 -0.29
CA SER A 187 0.84 0.39 -0.53
C SER A 187 -0.15 -0.29 -1.49
N THR A 188 0.34 -1.11 -2.41
CA THR A 188 -0.48 -1.73 -3.47
C THR A 188 0.05 -3.07 -3.96
N GLY A 189 -0.85 -3.92 -4.47
CA GLY A 189 -0.51 -5.05 -5.35
C GLY A 189 -0.34 -4.66 -6.82
N GLY A 190 -0.60 -3.41 -7.18
CA GLY A 190 -0.64 -2.93 -8.56
C GLY A 190 -1.94 -3.31 -9.25
N VAL A 191 -1.90 -3.71 -10.52
CA VAL A 191 -3.09 -4.06 -11.30
C VAL A 191 -3.06 -5.51 -11.75
N THR A 192 -4.24 -6.13 -11.83
CA THR A 192 -4.38 -7.53 -12.25
C THR A 192 -3.82 -7.73 -13.65
N GLY A 193 -3.01 -8.78 -13.83
CA GLY A 193 -2.39 -9.10 -15.10
C GLY A 193 -1.21 -8.20 -15.47
N LYS A 194 -0.70 -7.36 -14.56
CA LYS A 194 0.50 -6.54 -14.82
C LYS A 194 1.66 -7.42 -15.29
N ARG A 195 2.45 -6.90 -16.24
CA ARG A 195 3.56 -7.62 -16.89
C ARG A 195 4.90 -6.96 -16.61
N TRP A 196 5.96 -7.76 -16.74
CA TRP A 196 7.35 -7.32 -16.88
C TRP A 196 7.87 -6.42 -15.75
N GLY A 197 7.33 -6.59 -14.54
CA GLY A 197 7.67 -5.75 -13.40
C GLY A 197 7.17 -4.32 -13.51
N ARG A 198 5.98 -4.09 -14.12
CA ARG A 198 5.32 -2.77 -14.13
C ARG A 198 5.22 -2.22 -12.71
N ILE A 199 5.72 -1.01 -12.55
CA ILE A 199 5.68 -0.22 -11.31
C ILE A 199 4.66 0.90 -11.49
N GLY A 200 3.72 1.03 -10.54
CA GLY A 200 2.73 2.11 -10.53
C GLY A 200 3.22 3.37 -9.82
N ASP A 201 2.28 4.25 -9.47
CA ASP A 201 2.54 5.51 -8.76
C ASP A 201 2.90 5.31 -7.29
N SER A 202 2.34 4.28 -6.64
CA SER A 202 2.41 4.10 -5.18
C SER A 202 3.82 4.10 -4.58
N PRO A 203 4.86 3.47 -5.16
CA PRO A 203 6.22 3.54 -4.60
C PRO A 203 7.03 4.77 -5.05
N LEU A 204 6.44 5.65 -5.87
CA LEU A 204 7.12 6.80 -6.46
C LEU A 204 6.82 8.06 -5.66
N ILE A 205 7.82 8.52 -4.91
CA ILE A 205 7.74 9.75 -4.11
C ILE A 205 7.45 10.95 -5.03
N GLY A 206 6.39 11.69 -4.71
CA GLY A 206 5.90 12.82 -5.51
C GLY A 206 4.82 12.47 -6.54
N ALA A 207 4.53 11.19 -6.76
CA ALA A 207 3.39 10.72 -7.55
C ALA A 207 2.32 10.09 -6.66
N GLY A 208 2.61 8.91 -6.10
CA GLY A 208 1.67 8.16 -5.26
C GLY A 208 1.69 8.56 -3.79
N THR A 209 2.85 9.01 -3.30
CA THR A 209 3.09 9.32 -1.88
C THR A 209 3.93 10.58 -1.75
N TYR A 210 3.50 11.53 -0.91
CA TYR A 210 4.29 12.73 -0.62
C TYR A 210 3.96 13.30 0.77
N ALA A 211 4.97 13.82 1.48
CA ALA A 211 4.78 14.53 2.74
C ALA A 211 5.81 15.68 2.89
N ASP A 212 5.36 16.84 3.35
CA ASP A 212 6.21 18.00 3.63
C ASP A 212 5.51 18.91 4.65
N ASP A 213 6.12 19.16 5.81
CA ASP A 213 5.57 20.01 6.87
C ASP A 213 5.23 21.43 6.40
N ARG A 214 5.85 21.89 5.31
CA ARG A 214 5.61 23.22 4.72
C ARG A 214 4.34 23.28 3.86
N ALA A 215 3.76 22.12 3.52
CA ALA A 215 2.64 22.01 2.59
C ALA A 215 1.55 21.06 3.09
N GLY A 216 1.87 19.78 3.31
CA GLY A 216 0.93 18.75 3.69
C GLY A 216 1.38 17.34 3.30
N ALA A 217 0.50 16.37 3.49
CA ALA A 217 0.71 14.96 3.15
C ALA A 217 -0.37 14.45 2.18
N VAL A 218 0.04 13.60 1.23
CA VAL A 218 -0.79 13.07 0.15
C VAL A 218 -0.50 11.58 -0.03
N SER A 219 -1.57 10.79 -0.15
CA SER A 219 -1.56 9.39 -0.58
C SER A 219 -2.59 9.20 -1.68
N CYS A 220 -2.19 8.55 -2.76
CA CYS A 220 -2.98 8.43 -3.98
C CYS A 220 -3.49 7.01 -4.21
N THR A 221 -4.58 6.92 -4.98
CA THR A 221 -5.10 5.67 -5.51
C THR A 221 -5.74 5.94 -6.86
N GLY A 222 -5.43 5.13 -7.86
CA GLY A 222 -6.01 5.28 -9.19
C GLY A 222 -5.25 4.49 -10.26
N SER A 223 -5.34 4.99 -11.49
CA SER A 223 -4.57 4.47 -12.62
C SER A 223 -3.19 5.12 -12.60
N GLY A 224 -2.20 4.37 -12.11
CA GLY A 224 -0.87 4.90 -11.78
C GLY A 224 -0.18 5.61 -12.93
N GLU A 225 -0.43 5.21 -14.19
CA GLU A 225 0.11 5.85 -15.38
C GLU A 225 -0.26 7.34 -15.52
N PHE A 226 -1.39 7.79 -14.97
CA PHE A 226 -1.78 9.20 -15.01
C PHE A 226 -1.28 10.03 -13.83
N PHE A 227 -0.83 9.37 -12.76
CA PHE A 227 -0.26 10.02 -11.58
C PHE A 227 1.25 10.26 -11.73
N ILE A 228 1.91 9.55 -12.66
CA ILE A 228 3.32 9.69 -13.03
C ILE A 228 3.48 10.72 -14.15
#